data_AF-A0A0B1TNK4-F1
#
_entry.id   AF-A0A0B1TNK4-F1
#
_cell.length_a   1.000
_cell.length_b   1.000
_cell.length_c   1.000
_cell.angle_alpha   90.00
_cell.angle_beta   90.00
_cell.angle_gamma   90.00
#
_symmetry.space_group_name_H-M   'P 1'
#
loop_
_entity.id
_entity.type
_entity.pdbx_description
1 polymer ?
#
loop_
_entity_poly.entity_id
_entity_poly.type
_entity_poly.pdbx_seq_one_letter_code
_entity_poly.pdbx_strand_id
1 'polypeptide(L)'
;MVETQYHDSSDAIEELGTTESNKAPVVTSEYNTAVEGEVRVDPTQYTEFGINQSPEERQTLLEELKMDHANLLDKEKPELIFVLNESDIVEGTTLEEHLHKHGPFPLEEHIAARILRSISSALMFLHSRDVIHGSLDLTSIIVCPNFSAKTIVTTKAYRAKHSESGAKAKVEDVFHLGLILYQMITGRKAEFDQGGQLTGGPSPYLRVSEKGLKLAELMLTKSVKFPPTIGHIRYSEWLEQCEDNPPVFVLFPDYE
;
A
#
# COMPACT_ATOMS: atom_id res chain seq x y z
N MET A 1 -14.32 33.23 -49.84
CA MET A 1 -14.21 33.17 -51.31
C MET A 1 -12.79 32.71 -51.63
N VAL A 2 -12.55 31.48 -52.09
CA VAL A 2 -13.47 30.43 -52.58
C VAL A 2 -13.05 29.04 -52.08
N GLU A 3 -14.04 28.16 -51.96
CA GLU A 3 -14.07 26.69 -51.83
C GLU A 3 -12.87 25.86 -52.35
N THR A 4 -12.32 24.90 -51.58
CA THR A 4 -12.67 23.47 -51.32
C THR A 4 -12.28 22.42 -52.39
N GLN A 5 -11.27 21.60 -52.03
CA GLN A 5 -11.33 20.14 -51.81
C GLN A 5 -11.91 19.17 -52.88
N TYR A 6 -11.19 18.04 -53.07
CA TYR A 6 -11.56 16.79 -53.80
C TYR A 6 -11.76 16.88 -55.33
N HIS A 7 -11.74 15.79 -56.12
CA HIS A 7 -11.39 14.35 -55.90
C HIS A 7 -10.24 14.01 -56.93
N ASP A 8 -9.89 12.84 -57.49
CA ASP A 8 -10.38 11.45 -57.52
C ASP A 8 -9.25 10.42 -57.88
N SER A 9 -9.60 9.14 -58.11
CA SER A 9 -9.14 8.17 -59.16
C SER A 9 -7.87 8.45 -60.02
N SER A 10 -7.13 7.48 -60.57
CA SER A 10 -7.11 5.99 -60.57
C SER A 10 -5.87 5.57 -61.41
N ASP A 11 -5.32 4.35 -61.26
CA ASP A 11 -5.16 3.39 -62.38
C ASP A 11 -4.28 2.14 -62.10
N ALA A 12 -4.52 1.14 -62.94
CA ALA A 12 -3.96 -0.21 -63.01
C ALA A 12 -2.82 -0.25 -64.09
N ILE A 13 -2.07 -1.31 -64.45
CA ILE A 13 -1.83 -2.72 -64.01
C ILE A 13 -0.54 -3.19 -64.76
N GLU A 14 -0.02 -4.42 -64.56
CA GLU A 14 0.95 -5.14 -65.46
C GLU A 14 2.41 -4.59 -65.58
N GLU A 15 3.48 -5.37 -65.89
CA GLU A 15 3.75 -6.82 -65.81
C GLU A 15 5.27 -7.17 -65.94
N LEU A 16 5.63 -8.46 -65.79
CA LEU A 16 6.82 -9.19 -66.35
C LEU A 16 8.27 -8.85 -65.87
N GLY A 17 9.19 -9.83 -66.00
CA GLY A 17 10.65 -9.50 -66.07
C GLY A 17 11.74 -10.46 -65.54
N THR A 18 11.53 -11.79 -65.48
CA THR A 18 12.52 -12.85 -65.13
C THR A 18 14.04 -12.59 -65.29
N THR A 19 14.87 -13.02 -64.32
CA THR A 19 16.07 -13.90 -64.54
C THR A 19 16.70 -14.39 -63.21
N GLU A 20 17.58 -15.40 -63.27
CA GLU A 20 18.01 -16.20 -62.10
C GLU A 20 19.49 -16.03 -61.66
N SER A 21 19.72 -16.23 -60.36
CA SER A 21 20.65 -17.25 -59.80
C SER A 21 21.77 -16.81 -58.81
N ASN A 22 22.09 -17.75 -57.91
CA ASN A 22 23.35 -17.97 -57.17
C ASN A 22 23.74 -17.13 -55.91
N LYS A 23 23.36 -17.69 -54.76
CA LYS A 23 24.20 -18.01 -53.58
C LYS A 23 24.83 -16.89 -52.70
N ALA A 24 24.10 -16.57 -51.62
CA ALA A 24 24.53 -16.54 -50.21
C ALA A 24 25.68 -15.59 -49.73
N PRO A 25 25.84 -15.37 -48.41
CA PRO A 25 24.89 -15.54 -47.29
C PRO A 25 24.35 -14.19 -46.78
N VAL A 26 23.23 -14.19 -46.05
CA VAL A 26 22.69 -12.96 -45.45
C VAL A 26 23.45 -12.62 -44.16
N VAL A 27 24.45 -11.73 -44.29
CA VAL A 27 24.97 -10.95 -43.16
C VAL A 27 24.29 -9.59 -43.22
N THR A 28 23.30 -9.36 -42.35
CA THR A 28 22.72 -8.03 -42.13
C THR A 28 23.32 -7.42 -40.87
N SER A 29 23.97 -6.28 -41.04
CA SER A 29 24.67 -5.56 -39.98
C SER A 29 23.72 -4.97 -38.94
N GLU A 30 24.26 -4.93 -37.72
CA GLU A 30 23.88 -4.08 -36.59
C GLU A 30 23.20 -2.75 -36.98
N TYR A 31 21.99 -2.52 -36.44
CA TYR A 31 21.54 -1.19 -36.03
C TYR A 31 20.84 -1.31 -34.68
N ASN A 32 21.64 -1.30 -33.61
CA ASN A 32 21.13 -1.21 -32.24
C ASN A 32 20.61 0.20 -31.97
N THR A 33 19.32 0.43 -32.19
CA THR A 33 18.59 1.54 -31.55
C THR A 33 17.94 1.01 -30.27
N ALA A 34 18.71 0.99 -29.18
CA ALA A 34 18.18 0.67 -27.85
C ALA A 34 17.17 1.75 -27.44
N VAL A 35 15.88 1.40 -27.43
CA VAL A 35 14.88 2.20 -26.74
C VAL A 35 14.92 1.79 -25.28
N GLU A 36 15.78 2.45 -24.51
CA GLU A 36 15.81 2.35 -23.05
C GLU A 36 14.56 3.03 -22.48
N GLY A 37 13.43 2.32 -22.55
CA GLY A 37 12.24 2.70 -21.82
C GLY A 37 12.52 2.53 -20.33
N GLU A 38 12.62 3.64 -19.60
CA GLU A 38 12.74 3.63 -18.14
C GLU A 38 11.61 2.78 -17.54
N VAL A 39 11.96 1.62 -16.97
CA VAL A 39 11.01 0.82 -16.19
C VAL A 39 10.69 1.63 -14.94
N ARG A 40 9.55 2.31 -14.98
CA ARG A 40 9.08 3.21 -13.94
C ARG A 40 8.66 2.42 -12.70
N VAL A 41 9.64 1.98 -11.92
CA VAL A 41 9.45 1.31 -10.63
C VAL A 41 8.62 2.21 -9.74
N ASP A 42 7.44 1.73 -9.34
CA ASP A 42 6.58 2.44 -8.40
C ASP A 42 7.29 2.52 -7.04
N PRO A 43 7.57 3.72 -6.50
CA PRO A 43 8.29 3.85 -5.23
C PRO A 43 7.49 3.34 -4.02
N THR A 44 6.21 2.99 -4.17
CA THR A 44 5.42 2.33 -3.12
C THR A 44 5.46 0.81 -3.19
N GLN A 45 5.78 0.22 -4.35
CA GLN A 45 5.86 -1.23 -4.53
C GLN A 45 7.27 -1.72 -4.21
N TYR A 46 7.39 -2.59 -3.21
CA TYR A 46 8.58 -3.43 -3.07
C TYR A 46 8.47 -4.63 -4.01
N THR A 47 9.61 -5.13 -4.47
CA THR A 47 9.66 -6.33 -5.31
C THR A 47 9.06 -7.51 -4.57
N GLU A 48 8.14 -8.26 -5.20
CA GLU A 48 7.60 -9.53 -4.66
C GLU A 48 8.76 -10.36 -4.06
N PHE A 49 8.78 -10.55 -2.73
CA PHE A 49 9.93 -11.09 -2.01
C PHE A 49 10.08 -12.62 -2.15
N GLY A 50 10.02 -13.12 -3.39
CA GLY A 50 10.11 -14.52 -3.77
C GLY A 50 9.17 -15.35 -2.92
N ILE A 51 7.86 -15.17 -3.06
CA ILE A 51 6.88 -15.87 -2.23
C ILE A 51 6.76 -17.32 -2.72
N ASN A 52 7.73 -18.16 -2.34
CA ASN A 52 7.81 -19.59 -2.67
C ASN A 52 6.65 -20.42 -2.09
N GLN A 53 5.69 -19.80 -1.39
CA GLN A 53 4.54 -20.50 -0.82
C GLN A 53 3.40 -20.63 -1.82
N SER A 54 2.85 -21.84 -1.94
CA SER A 54 1.70 -22.14 -2.80
C SER A 54 0.40 -21.49 -2.26
N PRO A 55 -0.66 -21.37 -3.09
CA PRO A 55 -1.96 -20.90 -2.63
C PRO A 55 -2.52 -21.73 -1.45
N GLU A 56 -2.34 -23.05 -1.50
CA GLU A 56 -2.80 -24.00 -0.47
C GLU A 56 -2.04 -23.82 0.85
N GLU A 57 -0.73 -23.54 0.80
CA GLU A 57 0.08 -23.23 1.98
C GLU A 57 -0.34 -21.90 2.61
N ARG A 58 -0.71 -20.88 1.82
CA ARG A 58 -1.24 -19.60 2.33
C ARG A 58 -2.65 -19.73 2.90
N GLN A 59 -3.50 -20.55 2.29
CA GLN A 59 -4.82 -20.87 2.84
C GLN A 59 -4.71 -21.61 4.18
N THR A 60 -3.78 -22.57 4.28
CA THR A 60 -3.49 -23.30 5.52
C THR A 60 -2.97 -22.34 6.60
N LEU A 61 -2.03 -21.46 6.24
CA LEU A 61 -1.53 -20.40 7.12
C LEU A 61 -2.64 -19.48 7.64
N LEU A 62 -3.64 -19.15 6.83
CA LEU A 62 -4.73 -18.26 7.24
C LEU A 62 -5.66 -18.92 8.28
N GLU A 63 -5.98 -20.21 8.12
CA GLU A 63 -6.73 -20.98 9.12
C GLU A 63 -5.90 -21.25 10.39
N GLU A 64 -4.58 -21.48 10.27
CA GLU A 64 -3.67 -21.51 11.42
C GLU A 64 -3.75 -20.20 12.21
N LEU A 65 -3.59 -19.04 11.56
CA LEU A 65 -3.62 -17.72 12.20
C LEU A 65 -4.98 -17.38 12.84
N LYS A 66 -6.07 -17.81 12.20
CA LYS A 66 -7.45 -17.66 12.70
C LYS A 66 -7.69 -18.50 13.96
N MET A 67 -7.16 -19.73 14.02
CA MET A 67 -7.18 -20.56 15.22
C MET A 67 -6.27 -20.00 16.33
N ASP A 68 -5.07 -19.53 15.98
CA ASP A 68 -4.14 -18.88 16.92
C ASP A 68 -4.72 -17.59 17.51
N HIS A 69 -5.43 -16.80 16.70
CA HIS A 69 -6.15 -15.61 17.13
C HIS A 69 -7.31 -15.98 18.05
N ALA A 70 -8.12 -16.99 17.70
CA ALA A 70 -9.20 -17.49 18.54
C ALA A 70 -8.70 -17.86 19.95
N ASN A 71 -7.56 -18.57 20.02
CA ASN A 71 -6.93 -19.03 21.25
C ASN A 71 -6.09 -17.97 22.00
N LEU A 72 -5.96 -16.74 21.49
CA LEU A 72 -5.13 -15.71 22.11
C LEU A 72 -5.74 -15.19 23.43
N LEU A 73 -5.16 -15.61 24.55
CA LEU A 73 -5.51 -15.17 25.91
C LEU A 73 -4.84 -13.83 26.28
N ASP A 74 -5.11 -12.80 25.49
CA ASP A 74 -4.62 -11.43 25.73
C ASP A 74 -5.79 -10.49 26.06
N LYS A 75 -5.54 -9.50 26.93
CA LYS A 75 -6.46 -8.39 27.22
C LYS A 75 -6.55 -7.40 26.07
N GLU A 76 -5.47 -7.28 25.29
CA GLU A 76 -5.38 -6.41 24.11
C GLU A 76 -5.37 -7.22 22.80
N LYS A 77 -6.14 -8.31 22.77
CA LYS A 77 -6.34 -9.14 21.57
C LYS A 77 -6.72 -8.25 20.38
N PRO A 78 -5.97 -8.28 19.26
CA PRO A 78 -6.19 -7.38 18.13
C PRO A 78 -7.51 -7.70 17.42
N GLU A 79 -8.16 -6.66 16.88
CA GLU A 79 -9.32 -6.81 16.02
C GLU A 79 -8.87 -7.25 14.61
N LEU A 80 -9.03 -8.53 14.31
CA LEU A 80 -8.72 -9.16 13.02
C LEU A 80 -9.98 -9.72 12.37
N ILE A 81 -10.05 -9.61 11.05
CA ILE A 81 -11.02 -10.29 10.20
C ILE A 81 -10.23 -11.19 9.25
N PHE A 82 -10.59 -12.46 9.14
CA PHE A 82 -9.90 -13.42 8.28
C PHE A 82 -10.78 -13.73 7.06
N VAL A 83 -10.27 -13.42 5.87
CA VAL A 83 -10.98 -13.51 4.58
C VAL A 83 -10.28 -14.51 3.66
N LEU A 84 -11.00 -15.54 3.22
CA LEU A 84 -10.45 -16.62 2.39
C LEU A 84 -10.51 -16.25 0.90
N ASN A 85 -11.63 -15.68 0.48
CA ASN A 85 -11.93 -15.33 -0.91
C ASN A 85 -12.16 -13.81 -1.03
N GLU A 86 -11.73 -13.19 -2.12
CA GLU A 86 -11.99 -11.76 -2.38
C GLU A 86 -13.49 -11.43 -2.57
N SER A 87 -14.36 -12.45 -2.61
CA SER A 87 -15.82 -12.35 -2.61
C SER A 87 -16.47 -12.44 -1.23
N ASP A 88 -15.71 -12.71 -0.15
CA ASP A 88 -16.28 -12.81 1.20
C ASP A 88 -16.69 -11.41 1.69
N ILE A 89 -17.99 -11.19 1.92
CA ILE A 89 -18.50 -9.87 2.32
C ILE A 89 -18.07 -9.55 3.74
N VAL A 90 -17.29 -8.47 3.89
CA VAL A 90 -16.91 -7.91 5.19
C VAL A 90 -17.89 -6.81 5.57
N GLU A 91 -18.60 -6.96 6.69
CA GLU A 91 -19.47 -5.92 7.21
C GLU A 91 -18.67 -4.75 7.82
N GLY A 92 -18.96 -3.53 7.36
CA GLY A 92 -18.37 -2.31 7.90
C GLY A 92 -18.28 -1.19 6.87
N THR A 93 -17.33 -0.28 7.09
CA THR A 93 -16.89 0.71 6.10
C THR A 93 -15.36 0.71 6.12
N THR A 94 -14.73 0.59 4.97
CA THR A 94 -13.27 0.63 4.85
C THR A 94 -12.72 2.01 5.18
N LEU A 95 -11.44 2.10 5.52
CA LEU A 95 -10.77 3.39 5.71
C LEU A 95 -10.71 4.18 4.40
N GLU A 96 -10.65 3.52 3.24
CA GLU A 96 -10.76 4.19 1.93
C GLU A 96 -12.15 4.83 1.74
N GLU A 97 -13.24 4.07 1.95
CA GLU A 97 -14.61 4.59 1.85
C GLU A 97 -14.87 5.71 2.85
N HIS A 98 -14.35 5.60 4.09
CA HIS A 98 -14.47 6.62 5.12
C HIS A 98 -13.78 7.93 4.68
N LEU A 99 -12.50 7.85 4.28
CA LEU A 99 -11.77 9.03 3.78
C LEU A 99 -12.41 9.59 2.51
N HIS A 100 -12.87 8.74 1.57
CA HIS A 100 -13.55 9.20 0.36
C HIS A 100 -14.85 9.95 0.66
N LYS A 101 -15.67 9.42 1.58
CA LYS A 101 -16.94 10.05 2.02
C LYS A 101 -16.73 11.39 2.70
N HIS A 102 -15.65 11.55 3.46
CA HIS A 102 -15.32 12.80 4.16
C HIS A 102 -14.44 13.77 3.33
N GLY A 103 -13.90 13.33 2.19
CA GLY A 103 -13.12 14.14 1.25
C GLY A 103 -11.63 14.24 1.62
N PRO A 104 -10.87 15.17 0.99
CA PRO A 104 -9.42 15.31 1.20
C PRO A 104 -9.07 16.02 2.53
N PHE A 105 -9.90 15.84 3.56
CA PHE A 105 -9.68 16.36 4.90
C PHE A 105 -8.99 15.29 5.75
N PRO A 106 -7.97 15.65 6.54
CA PRO A 106 -7.35 14.72 7.46
C PRO A 106 -8.31 14.35 8.60
N LEU A 107 -8.08 13.17 9.17
CA LEU A 107 -8.65 12.79 10.46
C LEU A 107 -7.92 13.54 11.57
N GLU A 108 -8.66 13.92 12.61
CA GLU A 108 -8.09 14.45 13.85
C GLU A 108 -7.03 13.47 14.41
N GLU A 109 -5.90 13.98 14.90
CA GLU A 109 -4.71 13.14 15.18
C GLU A 109 -5.00 11.99 16.16
N HIS A 110 -5.87 12.19 17.14
CA HIS A 110 -6.28 11.16 18.09
C HIS A 110 -7.14 10.03 17.45
N ILE A 111 -7.92 10.33 16.41
CA ILE A 111 -8.65 9.34 15.60
C ILE A 111 -7.63 8.52 14.79
N ALA A 112 -6.72 9.22 14.11
CA ALA A 112 -5.63 8.57 13.37
C ALA A 112 -4.75 7.70 14.28
N ALA A 113 -4.45 8.16 15.50
CA ALA A 113 -3.71 7.42 16.52
C ALA A 113 -4.47 6.17 17.02
N ARG A 114 -5.78 6.27 17.24
CA ARG A 114 -6.62 5.14 17.67
C ARG A 114 -6.72 4.05 16.58
N ILE A 115 -6.84 4.46 15.31
CA ILE A 115 -6.79 3.57 14.15
C ILE A 115 -5.38 2.96 14.03
N LEU A 116 -4.31 3.77 14.09
CA LEU A 116 -2.92 3.30 14.04
C LEU A 116 -2.60 2.29 15.15
N ARG A 117 -3.09 2.50 16.38
CA ARG A 117 -2.95 1.58 17.51
C ARG A 117 -3.60 0.23 17.20
N SER A 118 -4.84 0.23 16.70
CA SER A 118 -5.54 -0.99 16.24
C SER A 118 -4.73 -1.79 15.21
N ILE A 119 -4.25 -1.12 14.14
CA ILE A 119 -3.51 -1.79 13.06
C ILE A 119 -2.12 -2.24 13.56
N SER A 120 -1.49 -1.48 14.46
CA SER A 120 -0.21 -1.85 15.06
C SER A 120 -0.32 -3.11 15.92
N SER A 121 -1.43 -3.29 16.66
CA SER A 121 -1.72 -4.55 17.37
C SER A 121 -1.89 -5.73 16.41
N ALA A 122 -2.58 -5.52 15.28
CA ALA A 122 -2.75 -6.53 14.24
C ALA A 122 -1.42 -6.97 13.63
N LEU A 123 -0.59 -6.02 13.18
CA LEU A 123 0.74 -6.31 12.64
C LEU A 123 1.68 -6.93 13.68
N MET A 124 1.62 -6.53 14.96
CA MET A 124 2.39 -7.19 16.03
C MET A 124 2.02 -8.68 16.19
N PHE A 125 0.74 -9.03 16.10
CA PHE A 125 0.28 -10.42 16.17
C PHE A 125 0.81 -11.29 15.01
N LEU A 126 0.89 -10.72 13.80
CA LEU A 126 1.46 -11.38 12.62
C LEU A 126 3.00 -11.45 12.69
N HIS A 127 3.66 -10.32 12.97
CA HIS A 127 5.12 -10.20 12.98
C HIS A 127 5.78 -11.02 14.09
N SER A 128 5.09 -11.25 15.20
CA SER A 128 5.55 -12.15 16.28
C SER A 128 5.46 -13.65 15.93
N ARG A 129 4.76 -14.00 14.84
CA ARG A 129 4.63 -15.37 14.28
C ARG A 129 5.47 -15.59 13.03
N ASP A 130 6.36 -14.64 12.72
CA ASP A 130 7.04 -14.53 11.43
C ASP A 130 6.06 -14.60 10.24
N VAL A 131 4.95 -13.85 10.33
CA VAL A 131 4.02 -13.62 9.21
C VAL A 131 4.06 -12.15 8.79
N ILE A 132 3.99 -11.94 7.48
CA ILE A 132 3.88 -10.65 6.78
C ILE A 132 2.42 -10.47 6.35
N HIS A 133 1.87 -9.26 6.44
CA HIS A 133 0.53 -8.94 5.96
C HIS A 133 0.49 -8.91 4.42
N GLY A 134 1.47 -8.26 3.78
CA GLY A 134 1.75 -8.40 2.34
C GLY A 134 0.78 -7.70 1.39
N SER A 135 -0.36 -7.22 1.89
CA SER A 135 -1.28 -6.33 1.16
C SER A 135 -1.98 -5.37 2.13
N LEU A 136 -1.19 -4.52 2.81
CA LEU A 136 -1.70 -3.54 3.77
C LEU A 136 -2.01 -2.22 3.07
N ASP A 137 -3.27 -1.84 3.01
CA ASP A 137 -3.75 -0.60 2.39
C ASP A 137 -5.04 -0.09 3.07
N LEU A 138 -5.63 0.99 2.56
CA LEU A 138 -6.86 1.59 3.08
C LEU A 138 -8.11 0.71 2.95
N THR A 139 -8.11 -0.28 2.04
CA THR A 139 -9.20 -1.24 1.86
C THR A 139 -9.12 -2.37 2.88
N SER A 140 -7.89 -2.76 3.28
CA SER A 140 -7.63 -3.79 4.29
C SER A 140 -8.05 -3.40 5.72
N ILE A 141 -8.49 -2.16 5.95
CA ILE A 141 -8.83 -1.61 7.28
C ILE A 141 -10.33 -1.28 7.34
N ILE A 142 -11.07 -1.91 8.25
CA ILE A 142 -12.47 -1.56 8.57
C ILE A 142 -12.50 -0.59 9.76
N VAL A 143 -13.18 0.54 9.62
CA VAL A 143 -13.36 1.55 10.68
C VAL A 143 -14.64 1.23 11.46
N CYS A 144 -14.55 1.12 12.78
CA CYS A 144 -15.69 0.94 13.67
C CYS A 144 -16.26 2.31 14.13
N PRO A 145 -17.55 2.40 14.55
CA PRO A 145 -18.18 3.66 14.97
C PRO A 145 -17.53 4.39 16.16
N ASN A 146 -16.69 3.69 16.93
CA ASN A 146 -15.91 4.19 18.05
C ASN A 146 -14.47 4.58 17.64
N PHE A 147 -14.17 4.66 16.33
CA PHE A 147 -12.84 4.87 15.75
C PHE A 147 -11.72 3.90 16.17
N SER A 148 -12.05 2.71 16.69
CA SER A 148 -11.11 1.58 16.59
C SER A 148 -11.18 0.99 15.17
N ALA A 149 -10.14 0.30 14.74
CA ALA A 149 -10.11 -0.37 13.44
C ALA A 149 -9.97 -1.89 13.56
N LYS A 150 -10.45 -2.62 12.55
CA LYS A 150 -10.20 -4.05 12.34
C LYS A 150 -9.35 -4.25 11.09
N THR A 151 -8.37 -5.15 11.13
CA THR A 151 -7.48 -5.43 9.99
C THR A 151 -7.92 -6.72 9.29
N ILE A 152 -8.11 -6.67 7.96
CA ILE A 152 -8.51 -7.79 7.12
C ILE A 152 -7.26 -8.55 6.67
N VAL A 153 -7.03 -9.72 7.26
CA VAL A 153 -5.96 -10.65 6.86
C VAL A 153 -6.51 -11.60 5.80
N THR A 154 -5.81 -11.71 4.67
CA THR A 154 -6.21 -12.55 3.52
C THR A 154 -5.14 -13.59 3.19
N THR A 155 -5.41 -14.43 2.19
CA THR A 155 -4.43 -15.37 1.58
C THR A 155 -3.24 -14.67 0.88
N LYS A 156 -3.18 -13.34 0.87
CA LYS A 156 -1.99 -12.55 0.50
C LYS A 156 -0.93 -12.55 1.62
N ALA A 157 -1.31 -12.81 2.87
CA ALA A 157 -0.39 -12.97 3.99
C ALA A 157 0.51 -14.21 3.82
N TYR A 158 1.77 -14.12 4.24
CA TYR A 158 2.77 -15.18 4.03
C TYR A 158 3.79 -15.27 5.17
N ARG A 159 4.42 -16.44 5.35
CA ARG A 159 5.49 -16.63 6.35
C ARG A 159 6.78 -15.96 5.88
N ALA A 160 7.32 -15.09 6.72
CA ALA A 160 8.62 -14.47 6.55
C ALA A 160 9.72 -15.55 6.56
N LYS A 161 10.55 -15.59 5.52
CA LYS A 161 11.76 -16.43 5.51
C LYS A 161 12.73 -15.91 6.58
N HIS A 162 13.37 -16.81 7.33
CA HIS A 162 14.44 -16.46 8.29
C HIS A 162 15.73 -16.01 7.55
N SER A 163 15.67 -14.84 6.92
CA SER A 163 16.74 -14.20 6.15
C SER A 163 16.51 -12.70 6.10
N GLU A 164 17.44 -11.94 5.52
CA GLU A 164 17.25 -10.50 5.28
C GLU A 164 15.96 -10.17 4.52
N SER A 165 15.46 -11.10 3.68
CA SER A 165 14.22 -10.90 2.92
C SER A 165 12.99 -10.84 3.83
N GLY A 166 12.93 -11.69 4.86
CA GLY A 166 11.84 -11.65 5.84
C GLY A 166 11.92 -10.43 6.76
N ALA A 167 13.14 -9.96 7.07
CA ALA A 167 13.31 -8.69 7.78
C ALA A 167 12.81 -7.51 6.92
N LYS A 168 13.19 -7.45 5.64
CA LYS A 168 12.74 -6.41 4.69
C LYS A 168 11.21 -6.41 4.53
N ALA A 169 10.58 -7.58 4.44
CA ALA A 169 9.12 -7.71 4.34
C ALA A 169 8.36 -7.20 5.58
N LYS A 170 8.90 -7.35 6.80
CA LYS A 170 8.28 -6.72 8.00
C LYS A 170 8.36 -5.20 7.97
N VAL A 171 9.40 -4.65 7.34
CA VAL A 171 9.59 -3.20 7.18
C VAL A 171 8.68 -2.66 6.08
N GLU A 172 8.39 -3.45 5.05
CA GLU A 172 7.39 -3.16 4.02
C GLU A 172 5.98 -3.01 4.60
N ASP A 173 5.52 -3.91 5.49
CA ASP A 173 4.24 -3.73 6.19
C ASP A 173 4.21 -2.41 7.00
N VAL A 174 5.32 -2.03 7.63
CA VAL A 174 5.44 -0.77 8.40
C VAL A 174 5.46 0.46 7.48
N PHE A 175 6.08 0.37 6.30
CA PHE A 175 6.07 1.41 5.28
C PHE A 175 4.66 1.65 4.74
N HIS A 176 3.92 0.58 4.44
CA HIS A 176 2.52 0.65 4.04
C HIS A 176 1.64 1.27 5.13
N LEU A 177 1.85 0.93 6.40
CA LEU A 177 1.17 1.59 7.51
C LEU A 177 1.56 3.07 7.64
N GLY A 178 2.77 3.45 7.19
CA GLY A 178 3.22 4.83 7.07
C GLY A 178 2.47 5.61 5.99
N LEU A 179 2.16 4.98 4.85
CA LEU A 179 1.31 5.57 3.80
C LEU A 179 -0.10 5.84 4.34
N ILE A 180 -0.67 4.86 5.06
CA ILE A 180 -1.98 4.97 5.71
C ILE A 180 -1.98 6.11 6.74
N LEU A 181 -0.98 6.16 7.63
CA LEU A 181 -0.85 7.21 8.64
C LEU A 181 -0.71 8.60 8.01
N TYR A 182 0.19 8.74 7.03
CA TYR A 182 0.40 10.00 6.32
C TYR A 182 -0.90 10.49 5.65
N GLN A 183 -1.65 9.61 5.00
CA GLN A 183 -2.92 10.01 4.39
C GLN A 183 -4.00 10.37 5.42
N MET A 184 -4.07 9.66 6.56
CA MET A 184 -4.97 10.03 7.65
C MET A 184 -4.64 11.43 8.21
N ILE A 185 -3.38 11.75 8.51
CA ILE A 185 -3.03 13.02 9.19
C ILE A 185 -2.82 14.22 8.25
N THR A 186 -2.69 14.00 6.94
CA THR A 186 -2.51 15.10 5.95
C THR A 186 -3.67 15.29 4.98
N GLY A 187 -4.57 14.30 4.86
CA GLY A 187 -5.62 14.27 3.82
C GLY A 187 -5.09 13.99 2.41
N ARG A 188 -3.82 13.60 2.27
CA ARG A 188 -3.11 13.47 0.97
C ARG A 188 -2.38 12.14 0.86
N LYS A 189 -2.30 11.58 -0.35
CA LYS A 189 -1.39 10.46 -0.64
C LYS A 189 0.07 10.94 -0.48
N ALA A 190 0.95 10.05 -0.02
CA ALA A 190 2.38 10.31 -0.02
C ALA A 190 2.91 10.25 -1.46
N GLU A 191 3.73 11.22 -1.84
CA GLU A 191 4.40 11.29 -3.14
C GLU A 191 5.92 11.17 -2.90
N PHE A 192 6.68 10.61 -3.83
CA PHE A 192 8.11 10.37 -3.68
C PHE A 192 8.92 10.81 -4.91
N ASP A 193 10.15 11.27 -4.69
CA ASP A 193 11.11 11.57 -5.76
C ASP A 193 11.76 10.30 -6.34
N GLN A 194 12.59 10.47 -7.37
CA GLN A 194 13.40 9.39 -7.96
C GLN A 194 14.43 8.77 -6.99
N GLY A 195 14.76 9.47 -5.90
CA GLY A 195 15.58 8.95 -4.80
C GLY A 195 14.78 8.18 -3.74
N GLY A 196 13.45 8.13 -3.84
CA GLY A 196 12.56 7.52 -2.86
C GLY A 196 12.37 8.35 -1.59
N GLN A 197 12.70 9.65 -1.60
CA GLN A 197 12.40 10.57 -0.50
C GLN A 197 10.98 11.12 -0.64
N LEU A 198 10.31 11.36 0.50
CA LEU A 198 8.98 11.96 0.55
C LEU A 198 9.01 13.39 -0.04
N THR A 199 8.17 13.65 -1.03
CA THR A 199 8.03 14.97 -1.68
C THR A 199 6.76 15.69 -1.25
N GLY A 200 6.86 17.00 -1.07
CA GLY A 200 5.74 17.82 -0.60
C GLY A 200 5.58 17.72 0.92
N GLY A 201 4.34 17.65 1.38
CA GLY A 201 3.98 17.64 2.80
C GLY A 201 2.51 17.97 3.04
N PRO A 202 2.09 18.16 4.31
CA PRO A 202 0.79 18.73 4.63
C PRO A 202 0.62 20.14 4.03
N SER A 203 -0.64 20.56 3.85
CA SER A 203 -0.96 21.94 3.46
C SER A 203 -0.37 22.94 4.47
N PRO A 204 0.20 24.09 4.06
CA PRO A 204 0.72 25.11 4.99
C PRO A 204 -0.38 25.76 5.86
N TYR A 205 -1.65 25.51 5.55
CA TYR A 205 -2.82 25.92 6.35
C TYR A 205 -3.33 24.83 7.29
N LEU A 206 -2.84 23.59 7.14
CA LEU A 206 -3.20 22.48 8.01
C LEU A 206 -2.27 22.47 9.23
N ARG A 207 -2.85 22.23 10.41
CA ARG A 207 -2.10 21.92 11.62
C ARG A 207 -1.97 20.40 11.75
N VAL A 208 -0.75 19.91 11.65
CA VAL A 208 -0.35 18.54 12.04
C VAL A 208 0.75 18.68 13.08
N SER A 209 0.74 17.87 14.13
CA SER A 209 1.82 17.88 15.11
C SER A 209 3.12 17.40 14.48
N GLU A 210 4.22 18.03 14.90
CA GLU A 210 5.58 17.65 14.49
C GLU A 210 5.90 16.19 14.84
N LYS A 211 5.26 15.62 15.88
CA LYS A 211 5.46 14.24 16.31
C LYS A 211 4.71 13.24 15.43
N GLY A 212 3.45 13.52 15.09
CA GLY A 212 2.66 12.67 14.19
C GLY A 212 3.26 12.63 12.78
N LEU A 213 3.70 13.79 12.26
CA LEU A 213 4.38 13.86 10.98
C LEU A 213 5.72 13.12 10.99
N LYS A 214 6.57 13.31 12.01
CA LYS A 214 7.83 12.56 12.15
C LYS A 214 7.63 11.05 12.31
N LEU A 215 6.54 10.60 12.92
CA LEU A 215 6.22 9.17 13.00
C LEU A 215 5.89 8.61 11.60
N ALA A 216 5.11 9.34 10.80
CA ALA A 216 4.86 8.97 9.41
C ALA A 216 6.15 8.98 8.56
N GLU A 217 6.97 10.03 8.66
CA GLU A 217 8.27 10.12 7.98
C GLU A 217 9.24 8.99 8.37
N LEU A 218 9.26 8.61 9.66
CA LEU A 218 10.05 7.47 10.16
C LEU A 218 9.56 6.15 9.55
N MET A 219 8.26 5.94 9.44
CA MET A 219 7.67 4.74 8.84
C MET A 219 7.91 4.67 7.33
N LEU A 220 7.91 5.81 6.66
CA LEU A 220 8.21 5.95 5.23
C LEU A 220 9.71 5.91 4.90
N THR A 221 10.59 5.63 5.87
CA THR A 221 12.03 5.53 5.59
C THR A 221 12.40 4.22 4.90
N LYS A 222 13.21 4.31 3.83
CA LYS A 222 13.80 3.15 3.14
C LYS A 222 15.15 2.73 3.74
N SER A 223 15.47 3.19 4.95
CA SER A 223 16.75 2.97 5.62
C SER A 223 16.94 1.52 6.09
N VAL A 224 17.60 0.70 5.25
CA VAL A 224 17.95 -0.69 5.58
C VAL A 224 18.90 -0.85 6.79
N LYS A 225 19.52 0.24 7.27
CA LYS A 225 20.49 0.21 8.37
C LYS A 225 19.83 0.23 9.75
N PHE A 226 18.75 0.99 9.91
CA PHE A 226 17.96 1.10 11.13
C PHE A 226 16.48 1.22 10.76
N PRO A 227 15.88 0.15 10.21
CA PRO A 227 14.51 0.23 9.74
C PRO A 227 13.52 0.27 10.92
N PRO A 228 12.36 0.93 10.75
CA PRO A 228 11.33 0.98 11.77
C PRO A 228 10.74 -0.42 12.00
N THR A 229 10.55 -0.78 13.27
CA THR A 229 9.87 -2.03 13.66
C THR A 229 8.48 -1.70 14.18
N ILE A 230 7.50 -2.58 13.99
CA ILE A 230 6.12 -2.32 14.42
C ILE A 230 6.00 -2.04 15.93
N GLY A 231 6.88 -2.61 16.75
CA GLY A 231 6.97 -2.30 18.18
C GLY A 231 7.35 -0.84 18.48
N HIS A 232 8.28 -0.23 17.71
CA HIS A 232 8.58 1.21 17.85
C HIS A 232 7.38 2.09 17.47
N ILE A 233 6.52 1.63 16.56
CA ILE A 233 5.32 2.38 16.16
C ILE A 233 4.23 2.26 17.23
N ARG A 234 3.96 1.03 17.71
CA ARG A 234 2.95 0.76 18.76
C ARG A 234 3.22 1.50 20.06
N TYR A 235 4.49 1.59 20.46
CA TYR A 235 4.94 2.27 21.69
C TYR A 235 5.66 3.58 21.36
N SER A 236 5.09 4.36 20.43
CA SER A 236 5.59 5.68 20.06
C SER A 236 4.99 6.77 20.96
N GLU A 237 5.83 7.75 21.32
CA GLU A 237 5.48 8.88 22.20
C GLU A 237 4.23 9.67 21.73
N TRP A 238 3.97 9.68 20.41
CA TRP A 238 2.79 10.31 19.81
C TRP A 238 1.50 9.53 20.11
N LEU A 239 1.51 8.20 20.01
CA LEU A 239 0.35 7.38 20.34
C LEU A 239 -0.04 7.51 21.81
N GLU A 240 0.95 7.56 22.71
CA GLU A 240 0.74 7.78 24.15
C GLU A 240 0.11 9.16 24.40
N GLN A 241 0.65 10.22 23.79
CA GLN A 241 0.13 11.59 23.97
C GLN A 241 -1.27 11.81 23.39
N CYS A 242 -1.63 11.11 22.31
CA CYS A 242 -2.99 11.10 21.78
C CYS A 242 -3.99 10.27 22.63
N GLU A 243 -3.51 9.48 23.61
CA GLU A 243 -4.33 8.69 24.54
C GLU A 243 -4.49 9.38 25.90
N ASP A 244 -3.44 10.01 26.42
CA ASP A 244 -3.48 10.81 27.65
C ASP A 244 -4.26 12.12 27.49
N ASN A 245 -4.25 12.70 26.29
CA ASN A 245 -4.90 13.98 25.99
C ASN A 245 -5.79 13.89 24.72
N PRO A 246 -6.91 13.14 24.77
CA PRO A 246 -7.89 13.16 23.69
C PRO A 246 -8.47 14.59 23.59
N PRO A 247 -8.45 15.23 22.41
CA PRO A 247 -8.98 16.58 22.25
C PRO A 247 -10.48 16.57 22.55
N VAL A 248 -10.95 17.64 23.21
CA VAL A 248 -12.35 17.77 23.61
C VAL A 248 -13.22 17.93 22.38
N PHE A 249 -13.89 16.85 21.98
CA PHE A 249 -14.99 16.92 21.01
C PHE A 249 -16.05 17.89 21.53
N VAL A 250 -16.19 19.03 20.84
CA VAL A 250 -17.48 19.70 20.79
C VAL A 250 -18.36 18.85 19.88
N LEU A 251 -19.03 17.86 20.48
CA LEU A 251 -20.14 17.17 19.84
C LEU A 251 -21.24 18.21 19.59
N PHE A 252 -21.29 18.73 18.37
CA PHE A 252 -22.52 19.35 17.87
C PHE A 252 -23.58 18.26 17.89
N PRO A 253 -24.72 18.44 18.59
CA PRO A 253 -25.77 17.45 18.58
C PRO A 253 -26.30 17.30 17.15
N ASP A 254 -26.57 16.07 16.73
CA ASP A 254 -27.26 15.80 15.48
C ASP A 254 -28.61 16.54 15.50
N TYR A 255 -28.85 17.37 14.49
CA TYR A 255 -30.14 18.03 14.29
C TYR A 255 -31.08 17.04 13.57
N GLU A 256 -32.01 16.45 14.32
CA GLU A 256 -33.18 15.71 13.82
C GLU A 256 -34.14 16.60 13.01
#